data_AF-A0A7Y7ZE06-F1
#
_entry.id   AF-A0A7Y7ZE06-F1
#
_cell.length_a   1.000
_cell.length_b   1.000
_cell.length_c   1.000
_cell.angle_alpha   90.00
_cell.angle_beta   90.00
_cell.angle_gamma   90.00
#
_symmetry.space_group_name_H-M   'P 1'
#
loop_
_entity.id
_entity.type
_entity.pdbx_description
1 polymer ?
#
loop_
_entity_poly.entity_id
_entity_poly.type
_entity_poly.pdbx_seq_one_letter_code
_entity_poly.pdbx_strand_id
1 'polypeptide(L)'
;MRRLLTGILTTILLLLNTVVLICPLLVFALLKLVLPGRWRDYTSAAVMWVAEAWSEIDKAIFALCIPTQWDIRGVESLRKDTSYLAVSNHQTWVDIPALIESLNRRTPFFKFFLKKELIWVPLLGLAWWGLDYPFMKRYSKAFLEKHPELKGKDLEITKAACELFKRQPVTVVNYLEGTRFTEAKRQAQQSPYRYLLKPKAGGVAFVLAALGEQLDALLDVTIVYPGNKAPGFWDLLNGSISRVIIDIQVRELDPALWAGDYENDPAFRQAVQAWVNQLWIEKDQRIEQLRGEMG
;
A
#
# COMPACT_ATOMS: atom_id res chain seq x y z
N MET A 1 25.97 13.24 17.22
CA MET A 1 26.20 14.11 16.04
C MET A 1 26.08 13.38 14.71
N ARG A 2 26.76 12.22 14.51
CA ARG A 2 26.70 11.44 13.25
C ARG A 2 25.28 11.12 12.76
N ARG A 3 24.42 10.52 13.61
CA ARG A 3 23.03 10.18 13.23
C ARG A 3 22.19 11.39 12.81
N LEU A 4 22.35 12.53 13.47
CA LEU A 4 21.65 13.76 13.11
C LEU A 4 22.08 14.23 11.71
N LEU A 5 23.38 14.26 11.43
CA LEU A 5 23.90 14.63 10.11
C LEU A 5 23.44 13.64 9.02
N THR A 6 23.46 12.34 9.31
CA THR A 6 22.91 11.31 8.42
C THR A 6 21.42 11.56 8.14
N GLY A 7 20.63 11.84 9.17
CA GLY A 7 19.20 12.14 9.02
C GLY A 7 18.95 13.37 8.17
N ILE A 8 19.69 14.45 8.40
CA ILE A 8 19.60 15.68 7.60
C ILE A 8 20.00 15.42 6.15
N LEU A 9 21.14 14.77 5.91
CA LEU A 9 21.61 14.45 4.56
C LEU A 9 20.60 13.58 3.80
N THR A 10 20.14 12.49 4.41
CA THR A 10 19.15 11.58 3.81
C THR A 10 17.87 12.35 3.47
N THR A 11 17.38 13.19 4.38
CA THR A 11 16.19 14.01 4.14
C THR A 11 16.38 14.97 2.96
N ILE A 12 17.53 15.64 2.88
CA ILE A 12 17.84 16.58 1.78
C ILE A 12 17.87 15.83 0.44
N LEU A 13 18.52 14.67 0.38
CA LEU A 13 18.61 13.87 -0.84
C LEU A 13 17.23 13.39 -1.31
N LEU A 14 16.39 12.89 -0.40
CA LEU A 14 15.02 12.47 -0.72
C LEU A 14 14.16 13.66 -1.19
N LEU A 15 14.31 14.82 -0.56
CA LEU A 15 13.60 16.04 -0.96
C LEU A 15 14.04 16.51 -2.34
N LEU A 16 15.34 16.52 -2.62
CA LEU A 16 15.87 16.86 -3.94
C LEU A 16 15.36 15.90 -5.01
N ASN A 17 15.41 14.58 -4.75
CA ASN A 17 14.85 13.58 -5.65
C ASN A 17 13.37 13.86 -5.95
N THR A 18 12.58 14.14 -4.91
CA THR A 18 11.15 14.45 -5.04
C THR A 18 10.89 15.74 -5.84
N VAL A 19 11.62 16.82 -5.56
CA VAL A 19 11.46 18.12 -6.26
C VAL A 19 11.91 18.04 -7.72
N VAL A 20 12.92 17.23 -8.03
CA VAL A 20 13.39 17.04 -9.41
C VAL A 20 12.39 16.22 -10.22
N LEU A 21 11.91 15.09 -9.68
CA LEU A 21 11.08 14.15 -10.45
C LEU A 21 9.59 14.48 -10.46
N ILE A 22 9.10 15.30 -9.53
CA ILE A 22 7.72 15.81 -9.60
C ILE A 22 7.49 16.62 -10.89
N CYS A 23 8.48 17.38 -11.35
CA CYS A 23 8.36 18.22 -12.55
C CYS A 23 8.04 17.42 -13.83
N PRO A 24 8.86 16.44 -14.27
CA PRO A 24 8.54 15.62 -15.44
C PRO A 24 7.28 14.76 -15.21
N LEU A 25 7.03 14.29 -13.98
CA LEU A 25 5.80 13.57 -13.65
C LEU A 25 4.56 14.40 -13.96
N LEU A 26 4.52 15.67 -13.52
CA LEU A 26 3.40 16.56 -13.76
C LEU A 26 3.26 16.94 -15.23
N VAL A 27 4.36 17.11 -15.97
CA VAL A 27 4.30 17.32 -17.43
C VAL A 27 3.59 16.15 -18.11
N PHE A 28 3.99 14.91 -17.82
CA PHE A 28 3.31 13.73 -18.39
C PHE A 28 1.87 13.57 -17.90
N ALA A 29 1.58 13.91 -16.63
CA ALA A 29 0.22 13.87 -16.09
C ALA A 29 -0.70 14.88 -16.80
N LEU A 30 -0.22 16.08 -17.13
CA LEU A 30 -0.97 17.08 -17.90
C LEU A 30 -1.16 16.65 -19.36
N LEU A 31 -0.12 16.10 -20.00
CA LEU A 31 -0.23 15.54 -21.35
C LEU A 31 -1.27 14.40 -21.41
N LYS A 32 -1.30 13.54 -20.38
CA LYS A 32 -2.29 12.46 -20.24
C LYS A 32 -3.74 12.98 -20.25
N LEU A 33 -4.00 14.20 -19.80
CA LEU A 33 -5.36 14.77 -19.80
C LEU A 33 -5.87 15.11 -21.20
N VAL A 34 -4.98 15.51 -22.11
CA VAL A 34 -5.37 16.02 -23.44
C VAL A 34 -5.20 14.98 -24.55
N LEU A 35 -4.31 14.01 -24.37
CA LEU A 35 -4.02 13.01 -25.39
C LEU A 35 -5.07 11.88 -25.38
N PRO A 36 -5.62 11.49 -26.55
CA PRO A 36 -6.61 10.41 -26.65
C PRO A 36 -5.97 9.04 -26.93
N GLY A 37 -6.75 7.98 -26.67
CA GLY A 37 -6.41 6.60 -27.07
C GLY A 37 -5.04 6.13 -26.56
N ARG A 38 -4.24 5.52 -27.44
CA ARG A 38 -2.93 4.94 -27.09
C ARG A 38 -1.92 5.98 -26.59
N TRP A 39 -2.05 7.24 -27.01
CA TRP A 39 -1.17 8.30 -26.53
C TRP A 39 -1.39 8.59 -25.05
N ARG A 40 -2.65 8.49 -24.58
CA ARG A 40 -2.96 8.53 -23.14
C ARG A 40 -2.26 7.40 -22.41
N ASP A 41 -2.33 6.18 -22.94
CA ASP A 41 -1.74 4.99 -22.33
C ASP A 41 -0.20 5.12 -22.26
N TYR A 42 0.46 5.60 -23.31
CA TYR A 42 1.90 5.89 -23.29
C TYR A 42 2.29 6.96 -22.26
N THR A 43 1.50 8.04 -22.14
CA THR A 43 1.76 9.03 -21.08
C THR A 43 1.50 8.51 -19.68
N SER A 44 0.51 7.63 -19.48
CA SER A 44 0.28 6.93 -18.21
C SER A 44 1.48 6.05 -17.84
N ALA A 45 2.01 5.29 -18.81
CA ALA A 45 3.24 4.52 -18.64
C ALA A 45 4.45 5.41 -18.32
N ALA A 46 4.56 6.59 -18.94
CA ALA A 46 5.62 7.55 -18.64
C ALA A 46 5.52 8.11 -17.20
N VAL A 47 4.31 8.47 -16.74
CA VAL A 47 4.07 8.90 -15.35
C VAL A 47 4.51 7.79 -14.38
N MET A 48 4.12 6.54 -14.64
CA MET A 48 4.49 5.39 -13.82
C MET A 48 6.01 5.16 -13.82
N TRP A 49 6.66 5.27 -14.98
CA TRP A 49 8.12 5.15 -15.09
C TRP A 49 8.86 6.20 -14.28
N VAL A 50 8.39 7.46 -14.27
CA VAL A 50 8.97 8.52 -13.43
C VAL A 50 8.82 8.19 -11.94
N ALA A 51 7.67 7.66 -11.53
CA ALA A 51 7.45 7.25 -10.14
C ALA A 51 8.33 6.05 -9.73
N GLU A 52 8.48 5.06 -10.60
CA GLU A 52 9.40 3.94 -10.37
C GLU A 52 10.87 4.40 -10.30
N ALA A 53 11.26 5.37 -11.12
CA ALA A 53 12.60 5.98 -11.07
C ALA A 53 12.82 6.75 -9.77
N TRP A 54 11.81 7.51 -9.31
CA TRP A 54 11.84 8.16 -8.01
C TRP A 54 12.04 7.16 -6.88
N SER A 55 11.28 6.07 -6.88
CA SER A 55 11.42 4.99 -5.91
C SER A 55 12.77 4.29 -5.97
N GLU A 56 13.36 4.06 -7.14
CA GLU A 56 14.72 3.49 -7.22
C GLU A 56 15.80 4.43 -6.70
N ILE A 57 15.66 5.74 -6.92
CA ILE A 57 16.61 6.73 -6.37
C ILE A 57 16.46 6.79 -4.85
N ASP A 58 15.25 6.71 -4.30
CA ASP A 58 15.04 6.62 -2.85
C ASP A 58 15.73 5.40 -2.24
N LYS A 59 15.59 4.23 -2.87
CA LYS A 59 16.30 3.00 -2.47
C LYS A 59 17.82 3.20 -2.49
N ALA A 60 18.35 3.82 -3.55
CA ALA A 60 19.78 4.13 -3.64
C ALA A 60 20.21 5.09 -2.52
N ILE A 61 19.43 6.14 -2.23
CA ILE A 61 19.70 7.08 -1.14
C ILE A 61 19.76 6.33 0.20
N PHE A 62 18.79 5.44 0.48
CA PHE A 62 18.82 4.63 1.70
C PHE A 62 20.06 3.72 1.74
N ALA A 63 20.35 2.99 0.67
CA ALA A 63 21.52 2.11 0.61
C ALA A 63 22.85 2.87 0.82
N LEU A 64 22.95 4.12 0.37
CA LEU A 64 24.15 4.95 0.54
C LEU A 64 24.25 5.59 1.92
N CYS A 65 23.13 6.02 2.50
CA CYS A 65 23.13 6.92 3.65
C CYS A 65 22.92 6.20 4.99
N ILE A 66 22.21 5.08 5.02
CA ILE A 66 21.81 4.41 6.25
C ILE A 66 22.25 2.95 6.28
N PRO A 67 22.56 2.38 7.47
CA PRO A 67 23.05 1.01 7.58
C PRO A 67 21.93 -0.04 7.61
N THR A 68 20.68 0.36 7.37
CA THR A 68 19.51 -0.51 7.47
C THR A 68 19.64 -1.69 6.51
N GLN A 69 19.61 -2.91 7.05
CA GLN A 69 19.56 -4.13 6.25
C GLN A 69 18.10 -4.47 5.90
N TRP A 70 17.79 -4.46 4.62
CA TRP A 70 16.49 -4.90 4.10
C TRP A 70 16.55 -6.40 3.78
N ASP A 71 15.93 -7.22 4.61
CA ASP A 71 15.78 -8.66 4.39
C ASP A 71 14.45 -8.90 3.66
N ILE A 72 14.51 -9.03 2.34
CA ILE A 72 13.36 -9.14 1.45
C ILE A 72 13.25 -10.58 0.96
N ARG A 73 12.10 -11.22 1.17
CA ARG A 73 11.86 -12.64 0.85
C ARG A 73 10.60 -12.82 0.03
N GLY A 74 10.56 -13.88 -0.80
CA GLY A 74 9.36 -14.27 -1.54
C GLY A 74 9.05 -13.35 -2.72
N VAL A 75 10.08 -12.79 -3.34
CA VAL A 75 9.96 -11.85 -4.48
C VAL A 75 10.31 -12.50 -5.82
N GLU A 76 10.76 -13.75 -5.80
CA GLU A 76 11.39 -14.44 -6.94
C GLU A 76 10.40 -14.70 -8.09
N SER A 77 9.13 -14.94 -7.77
CA SER A 77 8.07 -15.21 -8.75
C SER A 77 7.31 -13.97 -9.22
N LEU A 78 7.63 -12.79 -8.68
CA LEU A 78 6.92 -11.55 -9.00
C LEU A 78 7.26 -11.05 -10.40
N ARG A 79 6.23 -10.58 -11.11
CA ARG A 79 6.33 -10.08 -12.48
C ARG A 79 5.61 -8.73 -12.63
N LYS A 80 6.02 -7.92 -13.60
CA LYS A 80 5.46 -6.57 -13.84
C LYS A 80 4.31 -6.51 -14.84
N ASP A 81 4.06 -7.60 -15.55
CA ASP A 81 3.09 -7.70 -16.64
C ASP A 81 1.70 -8.19 -16.17
N THR A 82 1.49 -8.28 -14.86
CA THR A 82 0.24 -8.76 -14.26
C THR A 82 -0.13 -7.96 -13.01
N SER A 83 -1.39 -8.02 -12.59
CA SER A 83 -1.90 -7.27 -11.43
C SER A 83 -1.87 -8.12 -10.16
N TYR A 84 -1.67 -7.45 -9.02
CA TYR A 84 -1.68 -8.08 -7.71
C TYR A 84 -2.55 -7.31 -6.72
N LEU A 85 -3.13 -8.04 -5.78
CA LEU A 85 -3.66 -7.47 -4.55
C LEU A 85 -2.61 -7.70 -3.46
N ALA A 86 -2.05 -6.64 -2.89
CA ALA A 86 -1.12 -6.75 -1.78
C ALA A 86 -1.82 -6.39 -0.47
N VAL A 87 -1.66 -7.22 0.55
CA VAL A 87 -2.20 -7.00 1.89
C VAL A 87 -1.07 -7.01 2.90
N SER A 88 -1.09 -6.08 3.85
CA SER A 88 0.00 -5.93 4.79
C SER A 88 -0.47 -5.51 6.18
N ASN A 89 0.32 -5.86 7.19
CA ASN A 89 0.21 -5.25 8.52
C ASN A 89 0.65 -3.79 8.46
N HIS A 90 0.11 -2.92 9.31
CA HIS A 90 0.38 -1.50 9.28
C HIS A 90 0.86 -1.01 10.64
N GLN A 91 2.12 -0.58 10.76
CA GLN A 91 2.71 -0.20 12.04
C GLN A 91 3.25 1.24 12.02
N THR A 92 3.85 1.69 10.94
CA THR A 92 4.53 3.00 10.90
C THR A 92 4.61 3.57 9.48
N TRP A 93 5.14 4.79 9.35
CA TRP A 93 5.44 5.39 8.05
C TRP A 93 6.56 4.65 7.29
N VAL A 94 7.43 3.93 8.02
CA VAL A 94 8.49 3.09 7.43
C VAL A 94 7.91 1.94 6.58
N ASP A 95 6.63 1.59 6.76
CA ASP A 95 5.99 0.55 5.96
C ASP A 95 5.99 0.91 4.47
N ILE A 96 5.92 2.20 4.13
CA ILE A 96 5.93 2.66 2.74
C ILE A 96 7.32 2.47 2.09
N PRO A 97 8.44 2.98 2.66
CA PRO A 97 9.78 2.60 2.21
C PRO A 97 10.02 1.09 2.14
N ALA A 98 9.50 0.31 3.10
CA ALA A 98 9.63 -1.15 3.07
C ALA A 98 8.92 -1.76 1.85
N LEU A 99 7.73 -1.27 1.49
CA LEU A 99 7.05 -1.66 0.25
C LEU A 99 7.78 -1.16 -1.01
N ILE A 100 8.37 0.03 -0.99
CA ILE A 100 9.22 0.52 -2.09
C ILE A 100 10.41 -0.42 -2.31
N GLU A 101 11.15 -0.74 -1.25
CA GLU A 101 12.33 -1.61 -1.29
C GLU A 101 11.99 -3.01 -1.83
N SER A 102 10.87 -3.57 -1.39
CA SER A 102 10.45 -4.92 -1.76
C SER A 102 9.76 -5.01 -3.13
N LEU A 103 8.85 -4.10 -3.47
CA LEU A 103 7.97 -4.24 -4.64
C LEU A 103 8.39 -3.41 -5.85
N ASN A 104 9.07 -2.27 -5.67
CA ASN A 104 9.37 -1.39 -6.80
C ASN A 104 10.18 -2.12 -7.87
N ARG A 105 9.73 -2.02 -9.13
CA ARG A 105 10.26 -2.73 -10.31
C ARG A 105 10.23 -4.26 -10.24
N ARG A 106 9.61 -4.87 -9.23
CA ARG A 106 9.32 -6.32 -9.14
C ARG A 106 7.86 -6.64 -9.43
N THR A 107 6.96 -5.75 -9.03
CA THR A 107 5.53 -5.74 -9.40
C THR A 107 5.22 -4.49 -10.22
N PRO A 108 4.05 -4.38 -10.87
CA PRO A 108 3.61 -3.06 -11.35
C PRO A 108 3.56 -2.08 -10.18
N PHE A 109 3.83 -0.80 -10.45
CA PHE A 109 3.91 0.23 -9.43
C PHE A 109 2.63 0.23 -8.57
N PHE A 110 2.82 0.16 -7.26
CA PHE A 110 1.73 -0.07 -6.35
C PHE A 110 0.94 1.22 -6.09
N LYS A 111 -0.35 1.05 -5.74
CA LYS A 111 -1.27 2.15 -5.42
C LYS A 111 -2.03 1.86 -4.14
N PHE A 112 -2.37 2.91 -3.41
CA PHE A 112 -3.21 2.85 -2.22
C PHE A 112 -4.52 3.59 -2.44
N PHE A 113 -5.55 3.19 -1.69
CA PHE A 113 -6.72 4.02 -1.43
C PHE A 113 -6.37 5.15 -0.46
N LEU A 114 -6.14 6.33 -1.00
CA LEU A 114 -5.77 7.52 -0.24
C LEU A 114 -7.00 8.18 0.36
N LYS A 115 -6.82 8.85 1.50
CA LYS A 115 -7.84 9.76 2.01
C LYS A 115 -7.91 11.00 1.13
N LYS A 116 -9.11 11.53 0.87
CA LYS A 116 -9.30 12.72 0.03
C LYS A 116 -8.44 13.92 0.48
N GLU A 117 -8.21 14.09 1.78
CA GLU A 117 -7.41 15.20 2.32
C GLU A 117 -5.95 15.17 1.85
N LEU A 118 -5.43 14.00 1.44
CA LEU A 118 -4.05 13.85 0.99
C LEU A 118 -3.77 14.53 -0.35
N ILE A 119 -4.80 14.94 -1.11
CA ILE A 119 -4.61 15.74 -2.33
C ILE A 119 -3.95 17.10 -2.04
N TRP A 120 -4.05 17.59 -0.80
CA TRP A 120 -3.51 18.88 -0.38
C TRP A 120 -2.08 18.81 0.16
N VAL A 121 -1.47 17.62 0.22
CA VAL A 121 -0.06 17.50 0.62
C VAL A 121 0.80 18.12 -0.49
N PRO A 122 1.65 19.12 -0.20
CA PRO A 122 2.47 19.76 -1.22
C PRO A 122 3.32 18.73 -1.99
N LEU A 123 3.37 18.87 -3.32
CA LEU A 123 4.01 17.97 -4.28
C LEU A 123 3.36 16.58 -4.36
N LEU A 124 3.30 15.84 -3.25
CA LEU A 124 2.81 14.45 -3.22
C LEU A 124 1.34 14.34 -3.61
N GLY A 125 0.49 15.29 -3.20
CA GLY A 125 -0.93 15.32 -3.58
C GLY A 125 -1.13 15.34 -5.09
N LEU A 126 -0.34 16.15 -5.80
CA LEU A 126 -0.35 16.23 -7.26
C LEU A 126 0.30 15.00 -7.91
N ALA A 127 1.35 14.43 -7.30
CA ALA A 127 1.97 13.19 -7.76
C ALA A 127 0.95 12.03 -7.76
N TRP A 128 0.26 11.83 -6.63
CA TRP A 128 -0.76 10.81 -6.47
C TRP A 128 -1.92 11.00 -7.45
N TRP A 129 -2.37 12.24 -7.65
CA TRP A 129 -3.36 12.55 -8.68
C TRP A 129 -2.85 12.18 -10.09
N GLY A 130 -1.63 12.56 -10.43
CA GLY A 130 -1.02 12.24 -11.73
C GLY A 130 -0.88 10.73 -11.95
N LEU A 131 -0.63 9.97 -10.89
CA LEU A 131 -0.53 8.51 -10.86
C LEU A 131 -1.89 7.79 -10.80
N ASP A 132 -3.01 8.50 -10.90
CA ASP A 132 -4.36 7.94 -10.78
C ASP A 132 -4.58 7.17 -9.47
N TYR A 133 -4.05 7.67 -8.35
CA TYR A 133 -4.36 7.10 -7.04
C TYR A 133 -5.82 7.41 -6.67
N PRO A 134 -6.58 6.42 -6.16
CA PRO A 134 -7.95 6.62 -5.75
C PRO A 134 -8.03 7.42 -4.45
N PHE A 135 -8.63 8.61 -4.53
CA PHE A 135 -8.91 9.45 -3.36
C PHE A 135 -10.32 9.17 -2.82
N MET A 136 -10.36 8.54 -1.65
CA MET A 136 -11.56 8.02 -1.00
C MET A 136 -12.16 9.01 0.00
N LYS A 137 -13.49 9.02 0.08
CA LYS A 137 -14.23 9.72 1.13
C LYS A 137 -14.78 8.68 2.11
N ARG A 138 -14.09 8.50 3.22
CA ARG A 138 -14.54 7.57 4.27
C ARG A 138 -15.62 8.23 5.12
N TYR A 139 -16.88 7.95 4.80
CA TYR A 139 -18.00 8.36 5.62
C TYR A 139 -18.13 7.48 6.87
N SER A 140 -18.33 8.09 8.04
CA SER A 140 -18.63 7.34 9.27
C SER A 140 -20.08 6.83 9.25
N LYS A 141 -20.37 5.77 10.00
CA LYS A 141 -21.76 5.26 10.13
C LYS A 141 -22.73 6.35 10.58
N ALA A 142 -22.37 7.07 11.64
CA ALA A 142 -23.17 8.18 12.17
C ALA A 142 -23.37 9.33 11.15
N PHE A 143 -22.42 9.53 10.23
CA PHE A 143 -22.57 10.52 9.16
C PHE A 143 -23.52 10.01 8.06
N LEU A 144 -23.39 8.75 7.64
CA LEU A 144 -24.28 8.14 6.64
C LEU A 144 -25.72 7.99 7.12
N GLU A 145 -25.94 7.78 8.42
CA GLU A 145 -27.28 7.78 9.02
C GLU A 145 -27.98 9.14 8.87
N LYS A 146 -27.21 10.24 8.91
CA LYS A 146 -27.71 11.61 8.70
C LYS A 146 -27.78 11.99 7.21
N HIS A 147 -27.01 11.31 6.37
CA HIS A 147 -26.87 11.56 4.94
C HIS A 147 -27.02 10.27 4.13
N PRO A 148 -28.23 9.67 4.12
CA PRO A 148 -28.46 8.40 3.43
C PRO A 148 -28.21 8.47 1.92
N GLU A 149 -28.35 9.66 1.30
CA GLU A 149 -28.05 9.93 -0.11
C GLU A 149 -26.57 9.74 -0.47
N LEU A 150 -25.66 9.74 0.52
CA LEU A 150 -24.23 9.52 0.32
C LEU A 150 -23.83 8.04 0.47
N LYS A 151 -24.77 7.17 0.84
CA LYS A 151 -24.53 5.72 0.89
C LYS A 151 -24.21 5.20 -0.51
N GLY A 152 -23.15 4.42 -0.65
CA GLY A 152 -22.70 3.89 -1.94
C GLY A 152 -21.90 4.87 -2.83
N LYS A 153 -21.83 6.17 -2.51
CA LYS A 153 -21.03 7.14 -3.30
C LYS A 153 -19.54 6.83 -3.30
N ASP A 154 -19.01 6.34 -2.17
CA ASP A 154 -17.62 5.90 -2.09
C ASP A 154 -17.39 4.70 -3.02
N LEU A 155 -18.34 3.77 -3.10
CA LEU A 155 -18.30 2.61 -3.98
C LEU A 155 -18.23 3.02 -5.47
N GLU A 156 -19.04 3.99 -5.89
CA GLU A 156 -19.03 4.51 -7.27
C GLU A 156 -17.66 5.11 -7.63
N ILE A 157 -17.09 5.94 -6.75
CA ILE A 157 -15.75 6.54 -6.94
C ILE A 157 -14.71 5.43 -7.06
N THR A 158 -14.81 4.41 -6.23
CA THR A 158 -13.85 3.32 -6.22
C THR A 158 -13.98 2.43 -7.46
N LYS A 159 -15.21 2.17 -7.93
CA LYS A 159 -15.46 1.45 -9.20
C LYS A 159 -14.84 2.19 -10.37
N ALA A 160 -15.06 3.51 -10.46
CA ALA A 160 -14.46 4.34 -11.50
C ALA A 160 -12.92 4.31 -11.46
N ALA A 161 -12.32 4.29 -10.27
CA ALA A 161 -10.87 4.16 -10.14
C ALA A 161 -10.35 2.79 -10.58
N CYS A 162 -11.07 1.70 -10.26
CA CYS A 162 -10.71 0.36 -10.71
C CYS A 162 -10.85 0.18 -12.22
N GLU A 163 -11.82 0.82 -12.88
CA GLU A 163 -11.91 0.81 -14.35
C GLU A 163 -10.65 1.41 -15.03
N LEU A 164 -10.02 2.42 -14.41
CA LEU A 164 -8.74 2.95 -14.90
C LEU A 164 -7.60 1.94 -14.78
N PHE A 165 -7.69 1.02 -13.82
CA PHE A 165 -6.69 -0.02 -13.62
C PHE A 165 -6.89 -1.20 -14.57
N LYS A 166 -8.09 -1.39 -15.12
CA LYS A 166 -8.34 -2.47 -16.10
C LYS A 166 -7.52 -2.37 -17.39
N ARG A 167 -6.94 -1.20 -17.67
CA ARG A 167 -6.14 -0.94 -18.87
C ARG A 167 -4.65 -1.21 -18.70
N GLN A 168 -4.16 -1.38 -17.47
CA GLN A 168 -2.73 -1.50 -17.19
C GLN A 168 -2.49 -2.33 -15.91
N PRO A 169 -1.48 -3.21 -15.88
CA PRO A 169 -1.12 -3.93 -14.66
C PRO A 169 -0.94 -2.99 -13.46
N VAL A 170 -1.49 -3.37 -12.30
CA VAL A 170 -1.41 -2.59 -11.06
C VAL A 170 -1.22 -3.49 -9.84
N THR A 171 -0.48 -3.01 -8.84
CA THR A 171 -0.48 -3.64 -7.51
C THR A 171 -1.32 -2.79 -6.56
N VAL A 172 -2.46 -3.30 -6.12
CA VAL A 172 -3.32 -2.55 -5.17
C VAL A 172 -2.95 -2.96 -3.76
N VAL A 173 -2.42 -2.04 -2.96
CA VAL A 173 -2.02 -2.32 -1.58
C VAL A 173 -3.12 -1.93 -0.60
N ASN A 174 -3.45 -2.84 0.31
CA ASN A 174 -4.46 -2.66 1.33
C ASN A 174 -3.93 -2.97 2.74
N TYR A 175 -4.02 -1.98 3.61
CA TYR A 175 -3.79 -2.15 5.05
C TYR A 175 -5.12 -2.44 5.73
N LEU A 176 -5.42 -3.72 5.95
CA LEU A 176 -6.73 -4.18 6.42
C LEU A 176 -7.08 -3.68 7.83
N GLU A 177 -6.08 -3.33 8.64
CA GLU A 177 -6.27 -2.68 9.96
C GLU A 177 -6.93 -1.29 9.82
N GLY A 178 -6.75 -0.64 8.67
CA GLY A 178 -7.25 0.70 8.37
C GLY A 178 -6.60 1.83 9.17
N THR A 179 -5.67 1.51 10.07
CA THR A 179 -4.87 2.43 10.87
C THR A 179 -3.59 1.75 11.33
N ARG A 180 -2.57 2.53 11.69
CA ARG A 180 -1.33 1.99 12.25
C ARG A 180 -1.59 1.35 13.61
N PHE A 181 -1.01 0.17 13.81
CA PHE A 181 -1.00 -0.60 15.03
C PHE A 181 -0.46 0.24 16.19
N THR A 182 -1.17 0.19 17.31
CA THR A 182 -0.64 0.57 18.61
C THR A 182 -1.22 -0.38 19.65
N GLU A 183 -0.47 -0.62 20.72
CA GLU A 183 -0.93 -1.47 21.82
C GLU A 183 -2.27 -0.96 22.40
N ALA A 184 -2.41 0.36 22.56
CA ALA A 184 -3.64 0.98 23.01
C ALA A 184 -4.85 0.67 22.10
N LYS A 185 -4.67 0.69 20.77
CA LYS A 185 -5.74 0.32 19.83
C LYS A 185 -6.05 -1.17 19.87
N ARG A 186 -5.02 -2.01 20.01
CA ARG A 186 -5.17 -3.46 20.14
C ARG A 186 -6.03 -3.82 21.34
N GLN A 187 -5.73 -3.21 22.49
CA GLN A 187 -6.50 -3.38 23.73
C GLN A 187 -7.92 -2.81 23.61
N ALA A 188 -8.07 -1.59 23.11
CA ALA A 188 -9.36 -0.91 23.00
C ALA A 188 -10.38 -1.67 22.13
N GLN A 189 -9.93 -2.33 21.06
CA GLN A 189 -10.80 -3.15 20.22
C GLN A 189 -10.91 -4.61 20.67
N GLN A 190 -10.18 -5.01 21.73
CA GLN A 190 -10.03 -6.39 22.17
C GLN A 190 -9.62 -7.29 21.00
N SER A 191 -8.49 -6.96 20.37
CA SER A 191 -7.95 -7.76 19.26
C SER A 191 -7.65 -9.18 19.74
N PRO A 192 -8.10 -10.24 19.02
CA PRO A 192 -7.71 -11.60 19.35
C PRO A 192 -6.26 -11.92 18.92
N TYR A 193 -5.64 -11.04 18.14
CA TYR A 193 -4.29 -11.19 17.59
C TYR A 193 -3.25 -10.55 18.50
N ARG A 194 -2.06 -11.14 18.57
CA ARG A 194 -0.95 -10.63 19.40
C ARG A 194 -0.26 -9.43 18.75
N TYR A 195 -0.07 -9.42 17.45
CA TYR A 195 0.72 -8.41 16.74
C TYR A 195 -0.09 -7.53 15.80
N LEU A 196 -1.40 -7.77 15.70
CA LEU A 196 -2.26 -7.12 14.70
C LEU A 196 -3.51 -6.48 15.32
N LEU A 197 -4.05 -5.48 14.64
CA LEU A 197 -5.41 -5.01 14.89
C LEU A 197 -6.45 -5.90 14.17
N LYS A 198 -7.74 -5.78 14.55
CA LYS A 198 -8.82 -6.48 13.86
C LYS A 198 -8.89 -6.03 12.39
N PRO A 199 -8.88 -6.95 11.41
CA PRO A 199 -8.93 -6.59 10.00
C PRO A 199 -10.33 -6.12 9.61
N LYS A 200 -10.40 -5.31 8.55
CA LYS A 200 -11.64 -4.84 7.92
C LYS A 200 -11.73 -5.39 6.50
N ALA A 201 -12.60 -6.38 6.31
CA ALA A 201 -12.73 -7.08 5.03
C ALA A 201 -13.33 -6.21 3.90
N GLY A 202 -14.07 -5.14 4.21
CA GLY A 202 -14.77 -4.35 3.19
C GLY A 202 -13.85 -3.72 2.13
N GLY A 203 -12.67 -3.24 2.54
CA GLY A 203 -11.73 -2.65 1.59
C GLY A 203 -11.14 -3.66 0.61
N VAL A 204 -10.88 -4.90 1.07
CA VAL A 204 -10.32 -5.95 0.20
C VAL A 204 -11.41 -6.58 -0.67
N ALA A 205 -12.60 -6.79 -0.12
CA ALA A 205 -13.78 -7.25 -0.87
C ALA A 205 -14.10 -6.33 -2.05
N PHE A 206 -13.94 -5.01 -1.85
CA PHE A 206 -14.10 -4.05 -2.91
C PHE A 206 -13.11 -4.27 -4.08
N VAL A 207 -11.82 -4.43 -3.76
CA VAL A 207 -10.79 -4.65 -4.79
C VAL A 207 -11.06 -5.96 -5.55
N LEU A 208 -11.42 -7.02 -4.82
CA LEU A 208 -11.76 -8.31 -5.39
C LEU A 208 -12.97 -8.19 -6.33
N ALA A 209 -14.05 -7.52 -5.92
CA ALA A 209 -15.22 -7.32 -6.75
C ALA A 209 -14.93 -6.51 -8.04
N ALA A 210 -13.97 -5.59 -7.99
CA ALA A 210 -13.68 -4.70 -9.11
C ALA A 210 -12.58 -5.23 -10.06
N LEU A 211 -11.61 -5.98 -9.54
CA LEU A 211 -10.40 -6.40 -10.24
C LEU A 211 -10.13 -7.90 -10.18
N GLY A 212 -10.94 -8.71 -9.48
CA GLY A 212 -10.67 -10.13 -9.19
C GLY A 212 -10.22 -10.94 -10.39
N GLU A 213 -10.92 -10.82 -11.52
CA GLU A 213 -10.58 -11.51 -12.77
C GLU A 213 -9.21 -11.15 -13.36
N GLN A 214 -8.63 -10.01 -12.99
CA GLN A 214 -7.34 -9.53 -13.49
C GLN A 214 -6.19 -9.74 -12.50
N LEU A 215 -6.49 -10.12 -11.26
CA LEU A 215 -5.48 -10.35 -10.24
C LEU A 215 -4.85 -11.73 -10.44
N ASP A 216 -3.52 -11.78 -10.60
CA ASP A 216 -2.77 -13.04 -10.68
C ASP A 216 -2.71 -13.72 -9.32
N ALA A 217 -2.46 -12.94 -8.28
CA ALA A 217 -2.25 -13.44 -6.93
C ALA A 217 -2.51 -12.39 -5.85
N LEU A 218 -2.70 -12.88 -4.63
CA LEU A 218 -2.59 -12.12 -3.40
C LEU A 218 -1.13 -12.11 -2.93
N LEU A 219 -0.58 -10.93 -2.69
CA LEU A 219 0.71 -10.76 -2.02
C LEU A 219 0.44 -10.49 -0.53
N ASP A 220 0.62 -11.51 0.29
CA ASP A 220 0.50 -11.40 1.73
C ASP A 220 1.83 -10.95 2.35
N VAL A 221 1.98 -9.63 2.47
CA VAL A 221 3.22 -8.95 2.88
C VAL A 221 3.27 -8.82 4.39
N THR A 222 4.31 -9.34 5.03
CA THR A 222 4.54 -9.26 6.46
C THR A 222 5.80 -8.43 6.74
N ILE A 223 5.64 -7.31 7.43
CA ILE A 223 6.73 -6.38 7.74
C ILE A 223 7.03 -6.42 9.24
N VAL A 224 8.27 -6.74 9.59
CA VAL A 224 8.74 -6.82 10.98
C VAL A 224 9.91 -5.88 11.21
N TYR A 225 9.84 -5.16 12.33
CA TYR A 225 10.83 -4.19 12.79
C TYR A 225 11.54 -4.65 14.07
N PRO A 226 12.79 -4.20 14.30
CA PRO A 226 13.57 -4.62 15.45
C PRO A 226 13.01 -4.03 16.74
N GLY A 227 13.19 -4.77 17.84
CA GLY A 227 12.67 -4.37 19.15
C GLY A 227 11.15 -4.49 19.28
N ASN A 228 10.61 -4.03 20.40
CA ASN A 228 9.20 -4.22 20.78
C ASN A 228 8.25 -3.11 20.29
N LYS A 229 8.77 -2.07 19.65
CA LYS A 229 7.99 -0.92 19.18
C LYS A 229 8.39 -0.60 17.75
N ALA A 230 7.38 -0.34 16.91
CA ALA A 230 7.62 0.11 15.55
C ALA A 230 8.40 1.44 15.54
N PRO A 231 9.40 1.57 14.64
CA PRO A 231 10.26 2.74 14.58
C PRO A 231 9.50 3.96 14.03
N GLY A 232 9.95 5.15 14.40
CA GLY A 232 9.52 6.39 13.75
C GLY A 232 10.17 6.55 12.38
N PHE A 233 9.61 7.43 11.54
CA PHE A 233 10.21 7.70 10.22
C PHE A 233 11.61 8.31 10.35
N TRP A 234 11.84 9.17 11.35
CA TRP A 234 13.17 9.72 11.63
C TRP A 234 14.20 8.65 11.99
N ASP A 235 13.79 7.54 12.61
CA ASP A 235 14.70 6.43 12.95
C ASP A 235 15.21 5.73 11.70
N LEU A 236 14.40 5.67 10.63
CA LEU A 236 14.87 5.24 9.31
C LEU A 236 15.88 6.25 8.77
N LEU A 237 15.50 7.53 8.69
CA LEU A 237 16.30 8.58 8.06
C LEU A 237 17.68 8.75 8.70
N ASN A 238 17.76 8.60 10.03
CA ASN A 238 19.00 8.77 10.78
C ASN A 238 19.83 7.47 10.90
N GLY A 239 19.33 6.36 10.34
CA GLY A 239 20.00 5.07 10.34
C GLY A 239 19.98 4.32 11.68
N SER A 240 18.97 4.54 12.52
CA SER A 240 18.82 3.83 13.81
C SER A 240 18.14 2.46 13.67
N ILE A 241 17.49 2.18 12.53
CA ILE A 241 16.91 0.87 12.25
C ILE A 241 18.03 -0.04 11.72
N SER A 242 18.31 -1.14 12.42
CA SER A 242 19.38 -2.06 12.03
C SER A 242 18.97 -2.97 10.88
N ARG A 243 17.76 -3.54 10.94
CA ARG A 243 17.25 -4.53 10.01
C ARG A 243 15.73 -4.43 9.90
N VAL A 244 15.18 -4.59 8.71
CA VAL A 244 13.74 -4.74 8.48
C VAL A 244 13.53 -6.03 7.70
N ILE A 245 12.68 -6.92 8.22
CA ILE A 245 12.30 -8.14 7.51
C ILE A 245 10.98 -7.89 6.79
N ILE A 246 10.97 -8.19 5.49
CA ILE A 246 9.82 -8.09 4.60
C ILE A 246 9.64 -9.45 3.96
N ASP A 247 8.66 -10.19 4.44
CA ASP A 247 8.35 -11.53 3.97
C ASP A 247 7.07 -11.51 3.15
N ILE A 248 7.14 -11.93 1.89
CA ILE A 248 6.00 -11.91 0.96
C ILE A 248 5.59 -13.34 0.66
N GLN A 249 4.35 -13.70 1.03
CA GLN A 249 3.75 -14.95 0.61
C GLN A 249 2.84 -14.69 -0.60
N VAL A 250 3.22 -15.25 -1.75
CA VAL A 250 2.38 -15.23 -2.96
C VAL A 250 1.33 -16.33 -2.83
N ARG A 251 0.06 -15.95 -2.84
CA ARG A 251 -1.08 -16.83 -2.62
C ARG A 251 -2.03 -16.79 -3.82
N GLU A 252 -2.48 -17.96 -4.24
CA GLU A 252 -3.54 -18.06 -5.24
C GLU A 252 -4.84 -17.45 -4.71
N LEU A 253 -5.58 -16.81 -5.60
CA LEU A 253 -6.85 -16.17 -5.29
C LEU A 253 -7.99 -17.09 -5.76
N ASP A 254 -8.79 -17.57 -4.81
CA ASP A 254 -9.99 -18.37 -5.12
C ASP A 254 -11.05 -17.48 -5.80
N PRO A 255 -11.50 -17.80 -7.03
CA PRO A 255 -12.56 -17.07 -7.72
C PRO A 255 -13.85 -16.89 -6.93
N ALA A 256 -14.13 -17.78 -5.97
CA ALA A 256 -15.25 -17.63 -5.05
C ALA A 256 -15.17 -16.32 -4.23
N LEU A 257 -14.02 -15.67 -4.12
CA LEU A 257 -13.85 -14.42 -3.36
C LEU A 257 -14.41 -13.17 -4.07
N TRP A 258 -14.73 -13.25 -5.36
CA TRP A 258 -15.38 -12.16 -6.12
C TRP A 258 -16.60 -12.61 -6.93
N ALA A 259 -17.08 -13.84 -6.72
CA ALA A 259 -18.25 -14.37 -7.42
C ALA A 259 -19.60 -13.87 -6.87
N GLY A 260 -19.62 -13.09 -5.78
CA GLY A 260 -20.84 -12.64 -5.10
C GLY A 260 -20.82 -11.17 -4.68
N ASP A 261 -21.88 -10.75 -3.99
CA ASP A 261 -22.09 -9.35 -3.60
C ASP A 261 -21.81 -9.13 -2.10
N TYR A 262 -20.64 -8.59 -1.77
CA TYR A 262 -20.25 -8.31 -0.38
C TYR A 262 -21.17 -7.32 0.35
N GLU A 263 -21.81 -6.41 -0.40
CA GLU A 263 -22.68 -5.39 0.18
C GLU A 263 -24.09 -5.92 0.46
N ASN A 264 -24.65 -6.74 -0.43
CA ASN A 264 -26.06 -7.13 -0.37
C ASN A 264 -26.30 -8.60 0.01
N ASP A 265 -25.28 -9.46 -0.02
CA ASP A 265 -25.37 -10.87 0.37
C ASP A 265 -24.66 -11.12 1.73
N PRO A 266 -25.43 -11.34 2.82
CA PRO A 266 -24.85 -11.62 4.13
C PRO A 266 -23.99 -12.90 4.19
N ALA A 267 -24.35 -13.94 3.43
CA ALA A 267 -23.62 -15.22 3.44
C ALA A 267 -22.28 -15.05 2.73
N PHE A 268 -22.27 -14.39 1.57
CA PHE A 268 -21.04 -14.05 0.86
C PHE A 268 -20.14 -13.13 1.69
N ARG A 269 -20.71 -12.11 2.33
CA ARG A 269 -19.98 -11.23 3.24
C ARG A 269 -19.31 -12.01 4.37
N GLN A 270 -20.02 -12.98 4.97
CA GLN A 270 -19.47 -13.82 6.02
C GLN A 270 -18.32 -14.71 5.50
N ALA A 271 -18.44 -15.27 4.31
CA ALA A 271 -17.39 -16.07 3.68
C ALA A 271 -16.11 -15.25 3.46
N VAL A 272 -16.21 -14.04 2.89
CA VAL A 272 -15.05 -13.15 2.71
C VAL A 272 -14.45 -12.72 4.05
N GLN A 273 -15.28 -12.45 5.07
CA GLN A 273 -14.80 -12.14 6.41
C GLN A 273 -14.07 -13.32 7.06
N ALA A 274 -14.55 -14.54 6.89
CA ALA A 274 -13.91 -15.75 7.38
C ALA A 274 -12.54 -15.96 6.71
N TRP A 275 -12.46 -15.79 5.38
CA TRP A 275 -11.21 -15.83 4.63
C TRP A 275 -10.20 -14.78 5.13
N VAL A 276 -10.63 -13.52 5.31
CA VAL A 276 -9.77 -12.47 5.86
C VAL A 276 -9.28 -12.82 7.27
N ASN A 277 -10.15 -13.35 8.13
CA ASN A 277 -9.75 -13.75 9.48
C ASN A 277 -8.72 -14.87 9.46
N GLN A 278 -8.88 -15.85 8.59
CA GLN A 278 -7.90 -16.94 8.45
C GLN A 278 -6.54 -16.42 7.99
N LEU A 279 -6.52 -15.56 6.97
CA LEU A 279 -5.30 -14.86 6.53
C LEU A 279 -4.64 -14.10 7.69
N TRP A 280 -5.43 -13.48 8.55
CA TRP A 280 -4.93 -12.70 9.69
C TRP A 280 -4.35 -13.56 10.81
N ILE A 281 -4.94 -14.74 11.07
CA ILE A 281 -4.40 -15.74 12.00
C ILE A 281 -3.01 -16.18 11.53
N GLU A 282 -2.90 -16.54 10.25
CA GLU A 282 -1.63 -16.97 9.65
C GLU A 282 -0.58 -15.85 9.68
N LYS A 283 -0.97 -14.61 9.38
CA LYS A 283 -0.08 -13.46 9.46
C LYS A 283 0.42 -13.20 10.89
N ASP A 284 -0.45 -13.31 11.90
CA ASP A 284 -0.05 -13.11 13.31
C ASP A 284 1.02 -14.14 13.73
N GLN A 285 0.82 -15.39 13.35
CA GLN A 285 1.79 -16.47 13.56
C GLN A 285 3.09 -16.22 12.78
N ARG A 286 2.98 -15.75 11.54
CA ARG A 286 4.15 -15.43 10.72
C ARG A 286 4.97 -14.29 11.33
N ILE A 287 4.32 -13.26 11.87
CA ILE A 287 5.01 -12.18 12.59
C ILE A 287 5.76 -12.75 13.81
N GLU A 288 5.16 -13.66 14.57
CA GLU A 288 5.84 -14.31 15.71
C GLU A 288 7.12 -15.02 15.28
N GLN A 289 7.05 -15.84 14.23
CA GLN A 289 8.19 -16.57 13.67
C GLN A 289 9.32 -15.62 13.24
N LEU A 290 9.00 -14.61 12.42
CA LEU A 290 9.98 -13.67 11.90
C LEU A 290 10.60 -12.79 13.00
N ARG A 291 9.84 -12.48 14.06
CA ARG A 291 10.39 -11.79 15.24
C ARG A 291 11.39 -12.66 16.00
N GLY A 292 11.22 -13.98 15.99
CA GLY A 292 12.20 -14.92 16.54
C GLY A 292 13.55 -14.89 15.81
N GLU A 293 13.55 -14.55 14.52
CA GLU A 293 14.75 -14.43 13.68
C GLU A 293 15.48 -13.07 13.81
N MET A 294 14.88 -12.11 14.52
CA MET A 294 15.49 -10.79 14.77
C MET A 294 16.45 -10.76 15.96
N GLY A 295 16.63 -11.89 16.64
CA GLY A 295 17.57 -12.08 17.75
C GLY A 295 19.02 -11.92 17.36
#